data_AF-A0A7V3SME5-F1
#
_entry.id   AF-A0A7V3SME5-F1
#
_cell.length_a   1.000
_cell.length_b   1.000
_cell.length_c   1.000
_cell.angle_alpha   90.00
_cell.angle_beta   90.00
_cell.angle_gamma   90.00
#
_symmetry.space_group_name_H-M   'P 1'
#
loop_
_entity.id
_entity.type
_entity.pdbx_description
1 polymer ?
#
loop_
_entity_poly.entity_id
_entity_poly.type
_entity_poly.pdbx_seq_one_letter_code
_entity_poly.pdbx_strand_id
1 'polypeptide(L)'
;MAKRAERVRSLVQRHGEEVVVNGTRTVRMVVFVATSGLLRTFFTDEDLLNYNRPIWAGVMAAEEALNPGDSITRDGVTHTVRRVAVLKIGNAPAVKLAVWSQ
;
A
#
# COMPACT_ATOMS: atom_id res chain seq x y z
N MET A 1 -22.43 -4.22 9.65
CA MET A 1 -21.13 -4.49 8.99
C MET A 1 -20.19 -3.28 8.91
N ALA A 2 -20.68 -2.03 8.96
CA ALA A 2 -19.84 -0.80 8.89
C ALA A 2 -18.74 -0.68 9.97
N LYS A 3 -19.00 -1.11 11.20
CA LYS A 3 -18.08 -0.98 12.35
C LYS A 3 -16.69 -1.59 12.12
N ARG A 4 -16.57 -2.66 11.31
CA ARG A 4 -15.28 -3.35 11.09
C ARG A 4 -14.38 -2.58 10.12
N ALA A 5 -14.93 -2.08 9.01
CA ALA A 5 -14.19 -1.23 8.07
C ALA A 5 -13.76 0.09 8.74
N GLU A 6 -14.65 0.70 9.51
CA GLU A 6 -14.36 1.91 10.28
C GLU A 6 -13.25 1.72 11.32
N ARG A 7 -13.23 0.56 12.02
CA ARG A 7 -12.16 0.22 12.96
C ARG A 7 -10.80 0.09 12.25
N VAL A 8 -10.76 -0.56 11.08
CA VAL A 8 -9.49 -0.69 10.32
C VAL A 8 -9.01 0.68 9.83
N ARG A 9 -9.91 1.53 9.32
CA ARG A 9 -9.57 2.91 8.93
C ARG A 9 -9.00 3.71 10.10
N SER A 10 -9.60 3.61 11.28
CA SER A 10 -9.11 4.26 12.49
C SER A 10 -7.75 3.74 12.97
N LEU A 11 -7.43 2.45 12.75
CA LEU A 11 -6.12 1.89 13.06
C LEU A 11 -5.05 2.42 12.10
N VAL A 12 -5.36 2.53 10.81
CA VAL A 12 -4.46 3.14 9.81
C VAL A 12 -4.17 4.60 10.18
N GLN A 13 -5.17 5.36 10.59
CA GLN A 13 -4.96 6.75 11.01
C GLN A 13 -4.09 6.87 12.27
N ARG A 14 -4.23 5.93 13.21
CA ARG A 14 -3.50 5.94 14.49
C ARG A 14 -2.07 5.43 14.39
N HIS A 15 -1.82 4.45 13.54
CA HIS A 15 -0.54 3.73 13.48
C HIS A 15 0.20 3.88 12.15
N GLY A 16 -0.42 4.50 11.15
CA GLY A 16 0.22 4.75 9.87
C GLY A 16 1.26 5.86 9.97
N GLU A 17 2.38 5.66 9.30
CA GLU A 17 3.37 6.70 9.05
C GLU A 17 2.99 7.52 7.82
N GLU A 18 3.56 8.72 7.72
CA GLU A 18 3.36 9.61 6.58
C GLU A 18 4.42 9.33 5.53
N VAL A 19 3.96 9.07 4.30
CA VAL A 19 4.84 8.95 3.12
C VAL A 19 4.50 10.02 2.11
N VAL A 20 5.51 10.47 1.37
CA VAL A 20 5.33 11.47 0.32
C VAL A 20 5.11 10.75 -1.00
N VAL A 21 4.01 11.06 -1.67
CA VAL A 21 3.63 10.54 -2.98
C VAL A 21 3.83 11.61 -4.03
N ASN A 22 4.52 11.26 -5.13
CA ASN A 22 4.81 12.15 -6.25
C ASN A 22 5.43 13.49 -5.80
N GLY A 23 6.25 13.47 -4.74
CA GLY A 23 6.97 14.62 -4.19
C GLY A 23 6.11 15.74 -3.55
N THR A 24 4.78 15.63 -3.58
CA THR A 24 3.89 16.75 -3.22
C THR A 24 2.76 16.38 -2.27
N ARG A 25 2.31 15.12 -2.28
CA ARG A 25 1.13 14.70 -1.51
C ARG A 25 1.52 13.74 -0.40
N THR A 26 1.14 14.05 0.83
CA THR A 26 1.34 13.13 1.94
C THR A 26 0.18 12.15 2.06
N VAL A 27 0.48 10.86 2.18
CA VAL A 27 -0.50 9.80 2.45
C VAL A 27 -0.10 9.08 3.73
N ARG A 28 -1.07 8.85 4.62
CA ARG A 28 -0.85 8.08 5.85
C ARG A 28 -1.12 6.60 5.60
N MET A 29 -0.14 5.75 5.90
CA MET A 29 -0.24 4.32 5.65
C MET A 29 0.51 3.49 6.69
N VAL A 30 -0.03 2.31 7.01
CA VAL A 30 0.69 1.32 7.81
C VAL A 30 1.61 0.55 6.87
N VAL A 31 2.91 0.79 6.99
CA VAL A 31 3.94 0.24 6.10
C VAL A 31 4.61 -0.97 6.72
N PHE A 32 4.88 -1.97 5.89
CA PHE A 32 5.58 -3.19 6.28
C PHE A 32 6.26 -3.84 5.07
N VAL A 33 7.23 -4.72 5.32
CA VAL A 33 7.85 -5.51 4.24
C VAL A 33 6.82 -6.53 3.72
N ALA A 34 6.61 -6.55 2.41
CA ALA A 34 5.63 -7.44 1.79
C ALA A 34 6.04 -8.90 1.99
N THR A 35 5.11 -9.71 2.54
CA THR A 35 5.36 -11.14 2.77
C THR A 35 5.24 -11.93 1.47
N SER A 36 5.90 -13.10 1.39
CA SER A 36 5.87 -13.95 0.19
C SER A 36 4.46 -14.35 -0.24
N GLY A 37 3.56 -14.62 0.72
CA GLY A 37 2.16 -14.94 0.41
C GLY A 37 1.42 -13.75 -0.20
N LEU A 38 1.67 -12.53 0.30
CA LEU A 38 1.08 -11.31 -0.27
C LEU A 38 1.59 -11.07 -1.70
N LEU A 39 2.90 -11.19 -1.90
CA LEU A 39 3.53 -11.01 -3.21
C LEU A 39 2.96 -11.98 -4.25
N ARG A 40 2.86 -13.27 -3.90
CA ARG A 40 2.28 -14.30 -4.77
C ARG A 40 0.79 -14.12 -5.06
N THR A 41 0.08 -13.33 -4.25
CA THR A 41 -1.32 -13.00 -4.53
C THR A 41 -1.46 -11.97 -5.65
N PHE A 42 -0.44 -11.14 -5.87
CA PHE A 42 -0.51 -9.99 -6.79
C PHE A 42 0.43 -10.06 -7.97
N PHE A 43 1.48 -10.88 -7.89
CA PHE A 43 2.56 -10.95 -8.86
C PHE A 43 2.89 -12.39 -9.20
N THR A 44 3.32 -12.60 -10.43
CA THR A 44 3.96 -13.85 -10.85
C THR A 44 5.39 -13.90 -10.31
N ASP A 45 5.99 -15.10 -10.28
CA ASP A 45 7.40 -15.21 -9.90
C ASP A 45 8.30 -14.44 -10.88
N GLU A 46 7.94 -14.35 -12.17
CA GLU A 46 8.66 -13.57 -13.18
C GLU A 46 8.63 -12.06 -12.89
N ASP A 47 7.47 -11.51 -12.52
CA ASP A 47 7.37 -10.11 -12.09
C ASP A 47 8.32 -9.83 -10.91
N LEU A 48 8.37 -10.76 -9.95
CA LEU A 48 9.17 -10.60 -8.74
C LEU A 48 10.67 -10.66 -8.97
N LEU A 49 11.13 -11.27 -10.07
CA LEU A 49 12.54 -11.23 -10.48
C LEU A 49 12.97 -9.85 -10.95
N ASN A 50 12.04 -9.04 -11.46
CA ASN A 50 12.29 -7.70 -11.97
C ASN A 50 12.24 -6.60 -10.90
N TYR A 51 11.98 -6.95 -9.64
CA TYR A 51 11.85 -5.98 -8.55
C TYR A 51 12.99 -6.07 -7.54
N ASN A 52 13.55 -4.90 -7.22
CA ASN A 52 14.53 -4.77 -6.15
C ASN A 52 13.90 -5.08 -4.79
N ARG A 53 14.64 -5.79 -3.95
CA ARG A 53 14.24 -6.09 -2.56
C ARG A 53 14.88 -5.09 -1.59
N PRO A 54 14.21 -4.78 -0.46
CA PRO A 54 12.90 -5.28 -0.05
C PRO A 54 11.75 -4.68 -0.87
N ILE A 55 10.72 -5.49 -1.10
CA ILE A 55 9.44 -5.02 -1.63
C ILE A 55 8.58 -4.61 -0.43
N TRP A 56 8.07 -3.40 -0.46
CA TRP A 56 7.28 -2.82 0.62
C TRP A 56 5.79 -2.87 0.30
N ALA A 57 4.97 -2.89 1.33
CA ALA A 57 3.54 -2.76 1.23
C ALA A 57 3.00 -1.74 2.23
N GLY A 58 1.90 -1.10 1.87
CA GLY A 58 1.24 -0.08 2.67
C GLY A 58 -0.27 -0.23 2.64
N VAL A 59 -0.88 -0.24 3.81
CA VAL A 59 -2.35 -0.21 3.95
C VAL A 59 -2.79 1.21 4.30
N MET A 60 -3.71 1.75 3.52
CA MET A 60 -4.25 3.10 3.64
C MET A 60 -5.78 3.10 3.55
N ALA A 61 -6.40 4.26 3.78
CA ALA A 61 -7.84 4.42 3.60
C ALA A 61 -8.24 4.15 2.13
N ALA A 62 -9.45 3.64 1.91
CA ALA A 62 -9.84 3.16 0.58
C ALA A 62 -9.95 4.29 -0.47
N GLU A 63 -10.27 5.49 -0.01
CA GLU A 63 -10.43 6.72 -0.78
C GLU A 63 -9.12 7.39 -1.19
N GLU A 64 -7.97 6.96 -0.64
CA GLU A 64 -6.68 7.58 -0.95
C GLU A 64 -6.33 7.44 -2.43
N ALA A 65 -5.94 8.52 -3.08
CA ALA A 65 -5.69 8.54 -4.52
C ALA A 65 -4.30 8.01 -4.89
N LEU A 66 -3.97 6.75 -4.59
CA LEU A 66 -2.70 6.12 -4.97
C LEU A 66 -2.89 5.12 -6.12
N ASN A 67 -2.01 5.17 -7.13
CA ASN A 67 -2.09 4.37 -8.35
C ASN A 67 -0.75 3.66 -8.66
N PRO A 68 -0.78 2.56 -9.44
CA PRO A 68 0.45 2.00 -10.01
C PRO A 68 1.19 3.04 -10.85
N GLY A 69 2.52 3.08 -10.72
CA GLY A 69 3.39 4.07 -11.37
C GLY A 69 3.65 5.33 -10.55
N ASP A 70 2.85 5.62 -9.51
CA ASP A 70 3.15 6.71 -8.57
C ASP A 70 4.49 6.45 -7.87
N SER A 71 5.20 7.53 -7.51
CA SER A 71 6.41 7.45 -6.69
C SER A 71 6.09 7.64 -5.22
N ILE A 72 6.73 6.85 -4.35
CA ILE A 72 6.66 6.97 -2.90
C ILE A 72 8.05 7.27 -2.38
N THR A 73 8.22 8.40 -1.70
CA THR A 73 9.46 8.75 -1.02
C THR A 73 9.31 8.46 0.48
N ARG A 74 10.22 7.64 0.99
CA ARG A 74 10.32 7.23 2.40
C ARG A 74 11.78 7.21 2.80
N ASP A 75 12.12 7.84 3.93
CA ASP A 75 13.49 7.89 4.46
C ASP A 75 14.54 8.37 3.43
N GLY A 76 14.15 9.28 2.52
CA GLY A 76 15.02 9.80 1.46
C GLY A 76 15.19 8.89 0.23
N VAL A 77 14.58 7.69 0.23
CA VAL A 77 14.58 6.76 -0.90
C VAL A 77 13.26 6.86 -1.65
N THR A 78 13.34 6.90 -2.99
CA THR A 78 12.14 6.90 -3.85
C THR A 78 11.90 5.50 -4.40
N HIS A 79 10.66 5.05 -4.25
CA HIS A 79 10.17 3.78 -4.75
C HIS A 79 9.06 4.02 -5.78
N THR A 80 8.81 3.03 -6.62
CA THR A 80 7.70 3.03 -7.58
C THR A 80 6.60 2.09 -7.11
N VAL A 81 5.36 2.56 -7.09
CA VAL A 81 4.18 1.73 -6.83
C VAL A 81 4.00 0.75 -7.97
N ARG A 82 4.10 -0.54 -7.68
CA ARG A 82 3.96 -1.63 -8.66
C ARG A 82 2.52 -2.10 -8.77
N ARG A 83 1.79 -2.13 -7.65
CA ARG A 83 0.40 -2.59 -7.63
C ARG A 83 -0.40 -1.87 -6.56
N VAL A 84 -1.67 -1.66 -6.86
CA VAL A 84 -2.68 -1.17 -5.92
C VAL A 84 -3.88 -2.11 -5.97
N ALA A 85 -4.40 -2.47 -4.80
CA ALA A 85 -5.59 -3.31 -4.65
C ALA A 85 -6.53 -2.70 -3.61
N VAL A 86 -7.83 -2.66 -3.90
CA VAL A 86 -8.85 -2.26 -2.93
C VAL A 86 -9.40 -3.51 -2.27
N LEU A 87 -9.17 -3.66 -0.97
CA LEU A 87 -9.67 -4.77 -0.18
C LEU A 87 -11.07 -4.42 0.34
N LYS A 88 -12.02 -5.32 0.11
CA LYS A 88 -13.43 -5.15 0.48
C LYS A 88 -13.78 -6.03 1.67
N ILE A 89 -14.71 -5.57 2.51
CA ILE A 89 -15.38 -6.40 3.53
C ILE A 89 -16.86 -6.47 3.10
N GLY A 90 -17.30 -7.66 2.67
CA GLY A 90 -18.53 -7.76 1.90
C GLY A 90 -18.39 -6.98 0.58
N ASN A 91 -19.37 -6.13 0.27
CA ASN A 91 -19.34 -5.30 -0.94
C ASN A 91 -18.77 -3.88 -0.73
N ALA A 92 -18.41 -3.51 0.49
CA ALA A 92 -17.91 -2.18 0.80
C ALA A 92 -16.37 -2.13 0.75
N PRO A 93 -15.75 -1.12 0.11
CA PRO A 93 -14.32 -0.91 0.17
C PRO A 93 -13.91 -0.57 1.61
N ALA A 94 -12.96 -1.34 2.15
CA ALA A 94 -12.51 -1.19 3.52
C ALA A 94 -11.16 -0.48 3.60
N VAL A 95 -10.18 -0.93 2.81
CA VAL A 95 -8.84 -0.35 2.74
C VAL A 95 -8.26 -0.47 1.35
N LYS A 96 -7.26 0.35 1.06
CA LYS A 96 -6.42 0.23 -0.12
C LYS A 96 -5.05 -0.29 0.30
N LEU A 97 -4.57 -1.30 -0.41
CA LEU A 97 -3.22 -1.85 -0.27
C LEU A 97 -2.41 -1.40 -1.49
N ALA A 98 -1.22 -0.88 -1.26
CA ALA A 98 -0.25 -0.66 -2.32
C ALA A 98 1.02 -1.46 -2.04
N VAL A 99 1.67 -1.91 -3.11
CA VAL A 99 2.96 -2.60 -3.08
C VAL A 99 3.93 -1.82 -3.95
N TRP A 100 5.12 -1.53 -3.43
CA TRP A 100 6.14 -0.75 -4.13
C TRP A 100 7.54 -1.32 -3.95
N SER A 101 8.39 -1.05 -4.93
CA SER A 101 9.80 -1.42 -4.93
C SER A 101 10.64 -0.31 -5.56
N GLN A 102 11.93 -0.29 -5.27
CA GLN A 102 12.87 0.64 -5.88
C GLN A 102 13.05 0.33 -7.37
#